data_AF-A0A955BB80-F1
#
_entry.id   AF-A0A955BB80-F1
#
_cell.length_a   1.000
_cell.length_b   1.000
_cell.length_c   1.000
_cell.angle_alpha   90.00
_cell.angle_beta   90.00
_cell.angle_gamma   90.00
#
_symmetry.space_group_name_H-M   'P 1'
#
loop_
_entity.id
_entity.type
_entity.pdbx_description
1 polymer ?
#
loop_
_entity_poly.entity_id
_entity_poly.type
_entity_poly.pdbx_seq_one_letter_code
_entity_poly.pdbx_strand_id
1 'polypeptide(L)'
;MGLLLLPLLWWLLVRHDLERHVRLLGNTAYLLLQVTLFSLLLGATAAVLIVRTNVFGRRAAAFLLAVMLFIPLYLQAAAWDAGFAKMGWYTLASETLDQPLLSGWLAVIWIHTLVAVPWVALIVGVQLTTIERELDEAALLEGSAVRAFLHTTVPRLMPAMIVAALWVCIMTAAEMTVADLYQVATYAEEVYVLFATEDDRGSILRQTGPGICVVGWLTLALFAAAGLNRDVREPTTELSPLRFRLKHWNMPGTLILAGFVLLVVGIPLLNLIYKAGFVTHRIGQQTSHMWSIGEFAAVVVGG
;
A
#
# COMPACT_ATOMS: atom_id res chain seq x y z
N MET A 1 -4.66 13.49 -30.67
CA MET A 1 -5.37 12.47 -31.48
C MET A 1 -4.60 11.14 -31.57
N GLY A 2 -3.27 11.14 -31.72
CA GLY A 2 -2.48 9.89 -31.84
C GLY A 2 -2.49 8.95 -30.62
N LEU A 3 -2.49 9.47 -29.39
CA LEU A 3 -2.48 8.63 -28.17
C LEU A 3 -3.76 7.81 -27.94
N LEU A 4 -4.90 8.26 -28.47
CA LEU A 4 -6.19 7.57 -28.31
C LEU A 4 -6.34 6.36 -29.24
N LEU A 5 -5.55 6.30 -30.32
CA LEU A 5 -5.60 5.20 -31.30
C LEU A 5 -4.58 4.09 -31.00
N LEU A 6 -3.63 4.33 -30.10
CA LEU A 6 -2.62 3.34 -29.69
C LEU A 6 -3.22 2.01 -29.20
N PRO A 7 -4.29 1.98 -28.37
CA PRO A 7 -4.88 0.71 -27.94
C PRO A 7 -5.45 -0.10 -29.11
N LEU A 8 -5.99 0.57 -30.11
CA LEU A 8 -6.69 -0.04 -31.25
C LEU A 8 -5.69 -0.58 -32.30
N LEU A 9 -4.60 0.16 -32.54
CA LEU A 9 -3.46 -0.33 -33.31
C LEU A 9 -2.77 -1.51 -32.62
N TRP A 10 -2.68 -1.47 -31.30
CA TRP A 10 -2.09 -2.56 -30.52
C TRP A 10 -2.91 -3.85 -30.57
N TRP A 11 -4.22 -3.70 -30.44
CA TRP A 11 -5.16 -4.80 -30.52
C TRP A 11 -5.03 -5.58 -31.83
N LEU A 12 -4.76 -4.90 -32.94
CA LEU A 12 -4.52 -5.54 -34.24
C LEU A 12 -3.20 -6.32 -34.31
N LEU A 13 -2.17 -5.91 -33.55
CA LEU A 13 -0.84 -6.52 -33.54
C LEU A 13 -0.75 -7.76 -32.65
N VAL A 14 -1.58 -7.84 -31.61
CA VAL A 14 -1.46 -8.83 -30.52
C VAL A 14 -2.63 -9.83 -30.50
N ARG A 15 -3.51 -9.78 -31.49
CA ARG A 15 -4.69 -10.65 -31.62
C ARG A 15 -4.41 -12.15 -31.49
N HIS A 16 -3.19 -12.60 -31.74
CA HIS A 16 -2.79 -14.01 -31.64
C HIS A 16 -2.60 -14.49 -30.20
N ASP A 17 -2.30 -13.60 -29.25
CA ASP A 17 -2.09 -13.90 -27.82
C ASP A 17 -3.13 -13.21 -26.91
N LEU A 18 -4.31 -12.92 -27.47
CA LEU A 18 -5.33 -12.09 -26.82
C LEU A 18 -5.73 -12.64 -25.44
N GLU A 19 -5.86 -13.95 -25.30
CA GLU A 19 -6.22 -14.59 -24.02
C GLU A 19 -5.20 -14.31 -22.92
N ARG A 20 -3.90 -14.36 -23.25
CA ARG A 20 -2.81 -14.07 -22.30
C ARG A 20 -2.89 -12.61 -21.85
N HIS A 21 -2.99 -11.67 -22.79
CA HIS A 21 -3.01 -10.25 -22.45
C HIS A 21 -4.28 -9.85 -21.69
N VAL A 22 -5.44 -10.40 -22.04
CA VAL A 22 -6.69 -10.20 -21.29
C VAL A 22 -6.55 -10.74 -19.86
N ARG A 23 -5.94 -11.92 -19.68
CA ARG A 23 -5.68 -12.48 -18.35
C ARG A 23 -4.75 -11.59 -17.53
N LEU A 24 -3.63 -11.13 -18.10
CA LEU A 24 -2.67 -10.26 -17.39
C LEU A 24 -3.28 -8.90 -17.03
N LEU A 25 -4.06 -8.30 -17.94
CA LEU A 25 -4.79 -7.07 -17.66
C LEU A 25 -5.85 -7.28 -16.58
N GLY A 26 -6.58 -8.40 -16.64
CA GLY A 26 -7.58 -8.77 -15.63
C GLY A 26 -6.96 -8.96 -14.24
N ASN A 27 -5.85 -9.68 -14.16
CA ASN A 27 -5.08 -9.87 -12.92
C ASN A 27 -4.57 -8.54 -12.38
N THR A 28 -3.98 -7.71 -13.24
CA THR A 28 -3.48 -6.39 -12.85
C THR A 28 -4.62 -5.52 -12.35
N ALA A 29 -5.73 -5.42 -13.09
CA ALA A 29 -6.90 -4.64 -12.67
C ALA A 29 -7.49 -5.13 -11.34
N TYR A 30 -7.57 -6.45 -11.14
CA TYR A 30 -7.99 -7.04 -9.88
C TYR A 30 -7.05 -6.63 -8.73
N LEU A 31 -5.72 -6.71 -8.94
CA LEU A 31 -4.74 -6.27 -7.95
C LEU A 31 -4.92 -4.79 -7.61
N LEU A 32 -4.98 -3.92 -8.62
CA LEU A 32 -5.13 -2.47 -8.44
C LEU A 32 -6.40 -2.13 -7.65
N LEU A 33 -7.52 -2.79 -7.96
CA LEU A 33 -8.79 -2.57 -7.28
C LEU A 33 -8.71 -2.92 -5.79
N GLN A 34 -8.19 -4.12 -5.47
CA GLN A 34 -8.09 -4.58 -4.07
C GLN A 34 -7.13 -3.71 -3.27
N VAL A 35 -5.92 -3.49 -3.80
CA VAL A 35 -4.88 -2.71 -3.11
C VAL A 35 -5.38 -1.30 -2.84
N THR A 36 -5.95 -0.63 -3.85
CA THR A 36 -6.49 0.73 -3.73
C THR A 36 -7.62 0.81 -2.72
N LEU A 37 -8.59 -0.12 -2.77
CA LEU A 37 -9.72 -0.13 -1.85
C LEU A 37 -9.25 -0.22 -0.39
N PHE A 38 -8.40 -1.21 -0.08
CA PHE A 38 -7.94 -1.41 1.29
C PHE A 38 -6.96 -0.31 1.74
N SER A 39 -6.08 0.16 0.88
CA SER A 39 -5.13 1.23 1.24
C SER A 39 -5.84 2.56 1.48
N LEU A 40 -6.87 2.89 0.69
CA LEU A 40 -7.69 4.08 0.91
C LEU A 40 -8.44 3.99 2.23
N LEU A 41 -9.06 2.84 2.53
CA LEU A 41 -9.77 2.64 3.79
C LEU A 41 -8.84 2.81 5.00
N LEU A 42 -7.70 2.12 5.00
CA LEU A 42 -6.76 2.15 6.12
C LEU A 42 -6.04 3.50 6.23
N GLY A 43 -5.58 4.05 5.11
CA GLY A 43 -4.78 5.29 5.08
C GLY A 43 -5.58 6.54 5.35
N ALA A 44 -6.80 6.64 4.80
CA ALA A 44 -7.69 7.75 5.11
C ALA A 44 -8.11 7.70 6.60
N THR A 45 -8.38 6.51 7.14
CA THR A 45 -8.68 6.35 8.57
C THR A 45 -7.51 6.81 9.44
N ALA A 46 -6.28 6.36 9.12
CA ALA A 46 -5.08 6.79 9.84
C ALA A 46 -4.86 8.31 9.74
N ALA A 47 -5.02 8.90 8.55
CA ALA A 47 -4.91 10.35 8.35
C ALA A 47 -5.92 11.14 9.19
N VAL A 48 -7.20 10.72 9.20
CA VAL A 48 -8.24 11.37 10.00
C VAL A 48 -7.92 11.28 11.49
N LEU A 49 -7.54 10.11 11.99
CA LEU A 49 -7.15 9.93 13.39
C LEU A 49 -5.95 10.83 13.75
N ILE A 50 -4.92 10.88 12.91
CA ILE A 50 -3.71 11.66 13.18
C ILE A 50 -3.97 13.18 13.14
N VAL A 51 -4.65 13.66 12.09
CA VAL A 51 -4.78 15.09 11.79
C VAL A 51 -5.97 15.72 12.51
N ARG A 52 -7.13 15.07 12.48
CA ARG A 52 -8.43 15.65 12.86
C ARG A 52 -8.92 15.23 14.25
N THR A 53 -8.20 14.38 14.96
CA THR A 53 -8.59 13.94 16.31
C THR A 53 -7.52 14.20 17.37
N ASN A 54 -7.85 13.92 18.62
CA ASN A 54 -6.98 14.07 19.78
C ASN A 54 -6.43 12.74 20.34
N VAL A 55 -6.35 11.70 19.50
CA VAL A 55 -5.76 10.39 19.88
C VAL A 55 -4.33 10.52 20.38
N PHE A 56 -4.00 9.71 21.38
CA PHE A 56 -2.67 9.66 21.96
C PHE A 56 -1.67 9.05 20.97
N GLY A 57 -0.40 9.44 21.05
CA GLY A 57 0.66 8.89 20.19
C GLY A 57 0.62 9.34 18.72
N ARG A 58 -0.34 10.17 18.29
CA ARG A 58 -0.50 10.58 16.88
C ARG A 58 0.75 11.16 16.22
N ARG A 59 1.62 11.87 16.96
CA ARG A 59 2.89 12.40 16.44
C ARG A 59 3.88 11.28 16.15
N ALA A 60 3.99 10.31 17.06
CA ALA A 60 4.81 9.13 16.84
C ALA A 60 4.26 8.29 15.68
N ALA A 61 2.95 8.10 15.60
CA ALA A 61 2.32 7.42 14.46
C ALA A 61 2.62 8.13 13.13
N ALA A 62 2.45 9.46 13.06
CA ALA A 62 2.80 10.24 11.87
C ALA A 62 4.28 10.09 11.49
N PHE A 63 5.19 10.16 12.46
CA PHE A 63 6.61 9.96 12.24
C PHE A 63 6.93 8.55 11.71
N LEU A 64 6.36 7.51 12.33
CA LEU A 64 6.60 6.12 11.93
C LEU A 64 6.05 5.83 10.52
N LEU A 65 4.88 6.38 10.17
CA LEU A 65 4.37 6.29 8.80
C LEU A 65 5.25 7.06 7.82
N ALA A 66 5.75 8.24 8.21
CA ALA A 66 6.70 8.98 7.37
C ALA A 66 7.99 8.19 7.14
N VAL A 67 8.54 7.51 8.17
CA VAL A 67 9.69 6.61 8.02
C VAL A 67 9.39 5.48 7.03
N MET A 68 8.19 4.90 7.08
CA MET A 68 7.80 3.82 6.17
C MET A 68 7.74 4.20 4.70
N LEU A 69 7.58 5.48 4.37
CA LEU A 69 7.69 5.96 2.98
C LEU A 69 9.08 5.75 2.38
N PHE A 70 10.11 5.66 3.22
CA PHE A 70 11.50 5.49 2.80
C PHE A 70 11.95 4.03 2.83
N ILE A 71 11.12 3.10 3.33
CA ILE A 71 11.46 1.68 3.35
C ILE A 71 11.08 1.07 1.99
N PRO A 72 12.05 0.57 1.21
CA PRO A 72 11.79 -0.07 -0.07
C PRO A 72 10.81 -1.25 0.07
N LEU A 73 9.95 -1.42 -0.93
CA LEU A 73 8.93 -2.47 -0.94
C LEU A 73 9.53 -3.87 -0.75
N TYR A 74 10.66 -4.19 -1.39
CA TYR A 74 11.27 -5.52 -1.27
C TYR A 74 11.71 -5.83 0.18
N LEU A 75 12.09 -4.83 0.98
CA LEU A 75 12.39 -5.03 2.40
C LEU A 75 11.12 -5.29 3.20
N GLN A 76 10.02 -4.60 2.88
CA GLN A 76 8.72 -4.88 3.51
C GLN A 76 8.22 -6.29 3.12
N ALA A 77 8.39 -6.68 1.86
CA ALA A 77 8.06 -8.02 1.38
C ALA A 77 8.88 -9.08 2.14
N ALA A 78 10.19 -8.90 2.24
CA ALA A 78 11.06 -9.79 3.01
C ALA A 78 10.65 -9.88 4.49
N ALA A 79 10.22 -8.78 5.10
CA ALA A 79 9.76 -8.76 6.48
C ALA A 79 8.44 -9.52 6.69
N TRP A 80 7.48 -9.41 5.76
CA TRP A 80 6.25 -10.19 5.81
C TRP A 80 6.50 -11.68 5.50
N ASP A 81 7.38 -11.94 4.52
CA ASP A 81 7.80 -13.28 4.12
C ASP A 81 8.47 -14.04 5.27
N ALA A 82 9.41 -13.37 5.95
CA ALA A 82 10.13 -13.88 7.10
C ALA A 82 9.23 -14.41 8.23
N GLY A 83 8.01 -13.89 8.35
CA GLY A 83 7.01 -14.36 9.31
C GLY A 83 6.10 -15.43 8.76
N PHE A 84 5.35 -15.09 7.71
CA PHE A 84 4.07 -15.76 7.40
C PHE A 84 4.05 -16.47 6.05
N ALA A 85 5.11 -16.36 5.24
CA ALA A 85 5.22 -17.13 4.01
C ALA A 85 5.66 -18.57 4.29
N LYS A 86 5.87 -19.36 3.24
CA LYS A 86 6.16 -20.80 3.34
C LYS A 86 7.36 -21.12 4.24
N MET A 87 8.42 -20.32 4.14
CA MET A 87 9.64 -20.47 4.96
C MET A 87 9.67 -19.49 6.13
N GLY A 88 8.56 -18.82 6.42
CA GLY A 88 8.44 -17.90 7.55
C GLY A 88 8.52 -18.62 8.89
N TRP A 89 9.05 -17.96 9.92
CA TRP A 89 9.24 -18.56 11.24
C TRP A 89 7.92 -19.06 11.84
N TYR A 90 6.82 -18.35 11.61
CA TYR A 90 5.50 -18.71 12.14
C TYR A 90 5.01 -19.99 11.45
N THR A 91 5.03 -20.01 10.11
CA THR A 91 4.60 -21.18 9.32
C THR A 91 5.38 -22.45 9.68
N LEU A 92 6.68 -22.31 9.93
CA LEU A 92 7.53 -23.42 10.37
C LEU A 92 7.16 -23.88 11.79
N ALA A 93 7.03 -22.93 12.73
CA ALA A 93 6.67 -23.24 14.11
C ALA A 93 5.24 -23.81 14.27
N SER A 94 4.32 -23.45 13.37
CA SER A 94 2.95 -23.96 13.35
C SER A 94 2.78 -25.23 12.51
N GLU A 95 3.84 -25.73 11.86
CA GLU A 95 3.82 -26.89 10.96
C GLU A 95 2.80 -26.77 9.81
N THR A 96 2.48 -25.55 9.37
CA THR A 96 1.47 -25.27 8.32
C THR A 96 2.09 -25.03 6.95
N LEU A 97 3.13 -25.79 6.59
CA LEU A 97 3.91 -25.61 5.35
C LEU A 97 3.07 -25.68 4.07
N ASP A 98 1.99 -26.47 4.08
CA ASP A 98 1.10 -26.64 2.93
C ASP A 98 0.11 -25.46 2.77
N GLN A 99 -0.10 -24.68 3.83
CA GLN A 99 -1.04 -23.55 3.87
C GLN A 99 -0.44 -22.38 4.67
N PRO A 100 0.63 -21.74 4.16
CA PRO A 100 1.17 -20.53 4.78
C PRO A 100 0.12 -19.41 4.81
N LEU A 101 0.17 -18.58 5.84
CA LEU A 101 -0.76 -17.47 6.04
C LEU A 101 -0.67 -16.45 4.89
N LEU A 102 0.54 -16.22 4.37
CA LEU A 102 0.76 -15.38 3.19
C LEU A 102 1.25 -16.24 2.02
N SER A 103 0.41 -16.34 0.99
CA SER A 103 0.76 -16.91 -0.31
C SER A 103 -0.11 -16.34 -1.42
N GLY A 104 0.38 -16.42 -2.65
CA GLY A 104 -0.34 -16.01 -3.86
C GLY A 104 -0.97 -14.63 -3.74
N TRP A 105 -2.23 -14.52 -4.17
CA TRP A 105 -3.00 -13.28 -4.17
C TRP A 105 -3.11 -12.60 -2.81
N LEU A 106 -3.26 -13.36 -1.72
CA LEU A 106 -3.40 -12.79 -0.39
C LEU A 106 -2.13 -12.03 0.00
N ALA A 107 -0.95 -12.62 -0.23
CA ALA A 107 0.32 -11.98 0.07
C ALA A 107 0.53 -10.72 -0.77
N VAL A 108 0.30 -10.81 -2.09
CA VAL A 108 0.50 -9.69 -3.02
C VAL A 108 -0.41 -8.51 -2.67
N ILE A 109 -1.71 -8.75 -2.45
CA ILE A 109 -2.66 -7.70 -2.06
C ILE A 109 -2.26 -7.11 -0.72
N TRP A 110 -1.98 -7.95 0.29
CA TRP A 110 -1.67 -7.52 1.64
C TRP A 110 -0.45 -6.62 1.72
N ILE A 111 0.68 -7.06 1.15
CA ILE A 111 1.96 -6.34 1.21
C ILE A 111 1.83 -5.01 0.47
N HIS A 112 1.26 -5.00 -0.75
CA HIS A 112 1.04 -3.77 -1.50
C HIS A 112 0.11 -2.81 -0.76
N THR A 113 -0.97 -3.31 -0.16
CA THR A 113 -1.87 -2.49 0.65
C THR A 113 -1.09 -1.79 1.77
N LEU A 114 -0.31 -2.53 2.56
CA LEU A 114 0.41 -1.98 3.71
C LEU A 114 1.47 -0.94 3.31
N VAL A 115 2.18 -1.17 2.20
CA VAL A 115 3.16 -0.21 1.66
C VAL A 115 2.47 1.04 1.11
N ALA A 116 1.28 0.90 0.54
CA ALA A 116 0.48 2.01 0.04
C ALA A 116 -0.11 2.87 1.16
N VAL A 117 -0.33 2.32 2.37
CA VAL A 117 -1.04 3.06 3.43
C VAL A 117 -0.34 4.36 3.87
N PRO A 118 0.99 4.38 4.13
CA PRO A 118 1.69 5.62 4.45
C PRO A 118 1.52 6.72 3.38
N TRP A 119 1.51 6.35 2.09
CA TRP A 119 1.30 7.28 0.98
C TRP A 119 -0.11 7.87 0.99
N VAL A 120 -1.13 7.01 1.16
CA VAL A 120 -2.52 7.47 1.30
C VAL A 120 -2.65 8.39 2.51
N ALA A 121 -2.10 7.98 3.66
CA ALA A 121 -2.18 8.75 4.90
C ALA A 121 -1.52 10.13 4.75
N LEU A 122 -0.41 10.22 4.01
CA LEU A 122 0.25 11.48 3.68
C LEU A 122 -0.63 12.36 2.78
N ILE A 123 -1.08 11.86 1.63
CA ILE A 123 -1.85 12.64 0.65
C ILE A 123 -3.16 13.14 1.27
N VAL A 124 -3.90 12.25 1.93
CA VAL A 124 -5.16 12.60 2.62
C VAL A 124 -4.87 13.51 3.81
N GLY A 125 -3.81 13.25 4.56
CA GLY A 125 -3.39 14.05 5.71
C GLY A 125 -3.08 15.49 5.34
N VAL A 126 -2.37 15.73 4.24
CA VAL A 126 -2.10 17.07 3.71
C VAL A 126 -3.42 17.77 3.37
N GLN A 127 -4.33 17.12 2.64
CA GLN A 127 -5.64 17.70 2.32
C GLN A 127 -6.48 18.02 3.57
N LEU A 128 -6.40 17.20 4.62
CA LEU A 128 -7.10 17.49 5.87
C LEU A 128 -6.63 18.78 6.55
N THR A 129 -5.39 19.20 6.30
CA THR A 129 -4.82 20.43 6.87
C THR A 129 -5.23 21.70 6.14
N THR A 130 -5.76 21.60 4.92
CA THR A 130 -6.18 22.75 4.11
C THR A 130 -7.66 23.10 4.29
N ILE A 131 -8.42 22.26 5.02
CA ILE A 131 -9.83 22.51 5.31
C ILE A 131 -9.94 23.60 6.37
N GLU A 132 -10.59 24.71 5.99
CA GLU A 132 -10.86 25.88 6.83
C GLU A 132 -11.64 25.50 8.10
N ARG A 133 -11.16 25.98 9.25
CA ARG A 133 -11.71 25.65 10.56
C ARG A 133 -13.13 26.20 10.75
N GLU A 134 -13.41 27.36 10.14
CA GLU A 134 -14.67 28.08 10.21
C GLU A 134 -15.83 27.26 9.66
N LEU A 135 -15.56 26.45 8.63
CA LEU A 135 -16.55 25.55 8.03
C LEU A 135 -16.97 24.45 9.01
N ASP A 136 -16.01 23.87 9.72
CA ASP A 136 -16.28 22.85 10.73
C ASP A 136 -17.02 23.45 11.93
N GLU A 137 -16.63 24.66 12.36
CA GLU A 137 -17.28 25.36 13.48
C GLU A 137 -18.73 25.74 13.15
N ALA A 138 -19.00 26.25 11.94
CA ALA A 138 -20.35 26.52 11.48
C ALA A 138 -21.21 25.24 11.44
N ALA A 139 -20.68 24.15 10.89
CA ALA A 139 -21.40 22.88 10.84
C ALA A 139 -21.66 22.26 12.23
N LEU A 140 -20.81 22.55 13.22
CA LEU A 140 -21.02 22.15 14.61
C LEU A 140 -22.12 22.96 15.32
N LEU A 141 -22.44 24.17 14.86
CA LEU A 141 -23.59 24.93 15.35
C LEU A 141 -24.92 24.33 14.84
N GLU A 142 -24.90 23.70 13.67
CA GLU A 142 -26.08 23.10 13.03
C GLU A 142 -26.29 21.62 13.36
N GLY A 143 -25.29 20.93 13.94
CA GLY A 143 -25.39 19.49 14.16
C GLY A 143 -24.26 18.83 14.95
N SER A 144 -24.24 17.49 14.93
CA SER A 144 -23.23 16.69 15.63
C SER A 144 -21.88 16.70 14.91
N ALA A 145 -20.80 16.36 15.63
CA ALA A 145 -19.47 16.25 15.05
C ALA A 145 -19.37 15.27 13.87
N VAL A 146 -20.15 14.18 13.90
CA VAL A 146 -20.21 13.21 12.78
C VAL A 146 -20.87 13.85 11.56
N ARG A 147 -21.99 14.56 11.76
CA ARG A 147 -22.68 15.25 10.67
C ARG A 147 -21.81 16.35 10.08
N ALA A 148 -21.15 17.14 10.93
CA ALA A 148 -20.19 18.15 10.52
C ALA A 148 -19.07 17.54 9.67
N PHE A 149 -18.44 16.46 10.14
CA PHE A 149 -17.38 15.77 9.41
C PHE A 149 -17.85 15.22 8.05
N LEU A 150 -19.00 14.53 8.01
CA LEU A 150 -19.53 13.95 6.77
C LEU A 150 -19.95 15.01 5.76
N HIS A 151 -20.43 16.18 6.19
CA HIS A 151 -20.94 17.21 5.29
C HIS A 151 -19.86 18.19 4.82
N THR A 152 -18.87 18.49 5.67
CA THR A 152 -17.81 19.45 5.36
C THR A 152 -16.53 18.77 4.89
N THR A 153 -16.08 17.74 5.60
CA THR A 153 -14.74 17.16 5.45
C THR A 153 -14.71 16.11 4.36
N VAL A 154 -15.64 15.14 4.35
CA VAL A 154 -15.64 14.05 3.37
C VAL A 154 -15.71 14.56 1.91
N PRO A 155 -16.61 15.49 1.53
CA PRO A 155 -16.65 15.99 0.15
C PRO A 155 -15.35 16.69 -0.27
N ARG A 156 -14.69 17.38 0.68
CA ARG A 156 -13.41 18.08 0.45
C ARG A 156 -12.20 17.14 0.42
N LEU A 157 -12.35 15.91 0.92
CA LEU A 157 -11.33 14.87 0.80
C LEU A 157 -11.39 14.14 -0.55
N MET A 158 -12.55 14.08 -1.20
CA MET A 158 -12.75 13.33 -2.44
C MET A 158 -11.67 13.59 -3.50
N PRO A 159 -11.24 14.83 -3.76
CA PRO A 159 -10.22 15.05 -4.77
C PRO A 159 -8.85 14.49 -4.38
N ALA A 160 -8.47 14.59 -3.10
CA ALA A 160 -7.25 13.97 -2.59
C ALA A 160 -7.34 12.44 -2.55
N MET A 161 -8.54 11.88 -2.29
CA MET A 161 -8.78 10.44 -2.37
C MET A 161 -8.57 9.90 -3.79
N ILE A 162 -8.99 10.66 -4.82
CA ILE A 162 -8.75 10.30 -6.23
C ILE A 162 -7.25 10.34 -6.55
N VAL A 163 -6.56 11.39 -6.11
CA VAL A 163 -5.10 11.51 -6.29
C VAL A 163 -4.37 10.34 -5.60
N ALA A 164 -4.75 10.02 -4.36
CA ALA A 164 -4.19 8.88 -3.63
C ALA A 164 -4.51 7.54 -4.32
N ALA A 165 -5.72 7.35 -4.83
CA ALA A 165 -6.12 6.16 -5.56
C ALA A 165 -5.26 5.95 -6.82
N LEU A 166 -5.10 7.01 -7.62
CA LEU A 166 -4.30 6.98 -8.84
C LEU A 166 -2.82 6.75 -8.53
N TRP A 167 -2.30 7.37 -7.47
CA TRP A 167 -0.94 7.13 -6.99
C TRP A 167 -0.70 5.66 -6.61
N VAL A 168 -1.61 5.07 -5.84
CA VAL A 168 -1.55 3.65 -5.47
C VAL A 168 -1.65 2.74 -6.69
N CYS A 169 -2.54 3.06 -7.63
CA CYS A 169 -2.64 2.32 -8.90
C CYS A 169 -1.33 2.37 -9.69
N ILE A 170 -0.68 3.53 -9.81
CA ILE A 170 0.59 3.68 -10.54
C ILE A 170 1.69 2.86 -9.87
N MET A 171 1.86 3.02 -8.56
CA MET A 171 2.89 2.30 -7.81
C MET A 171 2.71 0.80 -7.93
N THR A 172 1.49 0.30 -7.80
CA THR A 172 1.17 -1.14 -7.84
C THR A 172 1.25 -1.70 -9.25
N ALA A 173 0.81 -0.95 -10.28
CA ALA A 173 0.84 -1.40 -11.67
C ALA A 173 2.26 -1.49 -12.24
N ALA A 174 3.20 -0.75 -11.66
CA ALA A 174 4.61 -0.75 -12.06
C ALA A 174 5.48 -1.72 -11.24
N GLU A 175 4.89 -2.46 -10.31
CA GLU A 175 5.59 -3.30 -9.34
C GLU A 175 5.54 -4.78 -9.75
N MET A 176 6.70 -5.42 -9.81
CA MET A 176 6.80 -6.85 -10.15
C MET A 176 7.30 -7.73 -9.02
N THR A 177 8.09 -7.20 -8.09
CA THR A 177 8.91 -7.95 -7.12
C THR A 177 8.04 -8.82 -6.23
N VAL A 178 6.96 -8.26 -5.68
CA VAL A 178 6.07 -9.00 -4.78
C VAL A 178 5.18 -9.94 -5.57
N ALA A 179 4.73 -9.52 -6.75
CA ALA A 179 3.94 -10.36 -7.64
C ALA A 179 4.73 -11.61 -8.06
N ASP A 180 5.97 -11.45 -8.48
CA ASP A 180 6.91 -12.52 -8.83
C ASP A 180 7.24 -13.41 -7.62
N LEU A 181 7.58 -12.81 -6.47
CA LEU A 181 7.89 -13.54 -5.24
C LEU A 181 6.77 -14.52 -4.83
N TYR A 182 5.51 -14.13 -5.02
CA TYR A 182 4.34 -14.94 -4.71
C TYR A 182 3.67 -15.59 -5.93
N GLN A 183 4.36 -15.58 -7.08
CA GLN A 183 3.96 -16.28 -8.31
C GLN A 183 2.57 -15.88 -8.82
N VAL A 184 2.26 -14.58 -8.75
CA VAL A 184 1.03 -13.99 -9.29
C VAL A 184 1.36 -13.26 -10.59
N ALA A 185 0.91 -13.83 -11.70
CA ALA A 185 1.13 -13.25 -13.03
C ALA A 185 0.40 -11.90 -13.17
N THR A 186 1.17 -10.83 -13.34
CA THR A 186 0.68 -9.46 -13.57
C THR A 186 1.39 -8.87 -14.79
N TYR A 187 0.89 -7.75 -15.31
CA TYR A 187 1.53 -7.13 -16.47
C TYR A 187 2.95 -6.63 -16.18
N ALA A 188 3.23 -6.21 -14.95
CA ALA A 188 4.56 -5.75 -14.55
C ALA A 188 5.59 -6.91 -14.58
N GLU A 189 5.19 -8.08 -14.07
CA GLU A 189 6.02 -9.29 -14.09
C GLU A 189 6.27 -9.78 -15.53
N GLU A 190 5.24 -9.84 -16.37
CA GLU A 190 5.35 -10.18 -17.79
C GLU A 190 6.36 -9.29 -18.52
N VAL A 191 6.31 -7.98 -18.29
CA VAL A 191 7.23 -7.02 -18.93
C VAL A 191 8.67 -7.40 -18.61
N TYR A 192 8.98 -7.68 -17.35
CA TYR A 192 10.32 -8.03 -16.94
C TYR A 192 10.80 -9.37 -17.48
N VAL A 193 9.95 -10.41 -17.41
CA VAL A 193 10.27 -11.74 -17.95
C VAL A 193 10.63 -11.62 -19.42
N LEU A 194 9.85 -10.88 -20.20
CA LEU A 194 10.14 -10.66 -21.62
C LEU A 194 11.47 -9.94 -21.84
N PHE A 195 11.78 -8.91 -21.06
CA PHE A 195 13.08 -8.24 -21.15
C PHE A 195 14.27 -9.15 -20.80
N ALA A 196 14.04 -10.19 -19.99
CA ALA A 196 15.07 -11.15 -19.60
C ALA A 196 15.22 -12.34 -20.57
N THR A 197 14.16 -12.71 -21.29
CA THR A 197 14.14 -13.95 -22.10
C THR A 197 14.04 -13.73 -23.61
N GLU A 198 13.58 -12.57 -24.07
CA GLU A 198 13.34 -12.30 -25.49
C GLU A 198 14.44 -11.40 -26.09
N ASP A 199 14.98 -11.80 -27.24
CA ASP A 199 16.02 -11.03 -27.94
C ASP A 199 15.44 -10.08 -29.01
N ASP A 200 14.26 -10.38 -29.58
CA ASP A 200 13.62 -9.52 -30.58
C ASP A 200 13.00 -8.27 -29.93
N ARG A 201 13.65 -7.12 -30.14
CA ARG A 201 13.16 -5.80 -29.71
C ARG A 201 11.75 -5.50 -30.22
N GLY A 202 11.41 -5.97 -31.43
CA GLY A 202 10.07 -5.79 -31.99
C GLY A 202 9.02 -6.55 -31.18
N SER A 203 9.32 -7.78 -30.79
CA SER A 203 8.52 -8.65 -29.94
C SER A 203 8.35 -8.05 -28.54
N ILE A 204 9.45 -7.62 -27.89
CA ILE A 204 9.40 -6.98 -26.58
C ILE A 204 8.48 -5.76 -26.60
N LEU A 205 8.66 -4.87 -27.59
CA LEU A 205 7.79 -3.70 -27.70
C LEU A 205 6.33 -4.15 -27.79
N ARG A 206 5.99 -5.00 -28.79
CA ARG A 206 4.63 -5.51 -29.06
C ARG A 206 3.98 -6.27 -27.89
N GLN A 207 4.74 -6.83 -26.96
CA GLN A 207 4.17 -7.56 -25.83
C GLN A 207 4.05 -6.68 -24.58
N THR A 208 4.96 -5.73 -24.37
CA THR A 208 5.01 -4.86 -23.17
C THR A 208 4.13 -3.61 -23.26
N GLY A 209 3.82 -3.16 -24.47
CA GLY A 209 3.11 -1.90 -24.71
C GLY A 209 1.79 -1.68 -23.96
N PRO A 210 0.90 -2.67 -23.73
CA PRO A 210 -0.34 -2.41 -23.00
C PRO A 210 -0.08 -2.08 -21.54
N GLY A 211 0.88 -2.74 -20.89
CA GLY A 211 1.30 -2.41 -19.52
C GLY A 211 1.84 -0.98 -19.43
N ILE A 212 2.72 -0.60 -20.38
CA ILE A 212 3.25 0.77 -20.47
C ILE A 212 2.11 1.78 -20.69
N CYS A 213 1.15 1.47 -21.56
CA CYS A 213 -0.03 2.32 -21.79
C CYS A 213 -0.89 2.46 -20.54
N VAL A 214 -1.11 1.40 -19.77
CA VAL A 214 -1.87 1.45 -18.50
C VAL A 214 -1.19 2.39 -17.51
N VAL A 215 0.11 2.20 -17.25
CA VAL A 215 0.87 3.07 -16.33
C VAL A 215 0.89 4.52 -16.84
N GLY A 216 1.10 4.71 -18.15
CA GLY A 216 1.08 6.02 -18.79
C GLY A 216 -0.27 6.74 -18.66
N TRP A 217 -1.38 6.02 -18.87
CA TRP A 217 -2.73 6.57 -18.72
C TRP A 217 -3.06 6.90 -17.27
N LEU A 218 -2.69 6.04 -16.32
CA LEU A 218 -2.85 6.32 -14.89
C LEU A 218 -2.06 7.56 -14.47
N THR A 219 -0.85 7.71 -15.00
CA THR A 219 0.00 8.89 -14.75
C THR A 219 -0.63 10.16 -15.32
N LEU A 220 -1.12 10.13 -16.56
CA LEU A 220 -1.84 11.25 -17.17
C LEU A 220 -3.11 11.60 -16.38
N ALA A 221 -3.86 10.59 -15.93
CA ALA A 221 -5.05 10.78 -15.10
C ALA A 221 -4.69 11.41 -13.75
N LEU A 222 -3.56 11.02 -13.13
CA LEU A 222 -3.06 11.62 -11.90
C LEU A 222 -2.77 13.11 -12.10
N PHE A 223 -2.03 13.47 -13.16
CA PHE A 223 -1.73 14.88 -13.46
C PHE A 223 -3.00 15.69 -13.78
N ALA A 224 -3.95 15.10 -14.51
CA ALA A 224 -5.24 15.75 -14.79
C ALA A 224 -6.04 15.97 -13.49
N ALA A 225 -6.13 14.96 -12.62
CA ALA A 225 -6.81 15.06 -11.33
C ALA A 225 -6.14 16.10 -10.41
N ALA A 226 -4.81 16.09 -10.33
CA ALA A 226 -4.05 17.09 -9.57
C ALA A 226 -4.22 18.51 -10.16
N GLY A 227 -4.27 18.65 -11.48
CA GLY A 227 -4.48 19.92 -12.17
C GLY A 227 -5.88 20.49 -12.03
N LEU A 228 -6.91 19.65 -11.89
CA LEU A 228 -8.27 20.07 -11.57
C LEU A 228 -8.41 20.55 -10.12
N ASN A 229 -7.52 20.10 -9.23
CA ASN A 229 -7.50 20.43 -7.81
C ASN A 229 -6.63 21.65 -7.48
N ARG A 230 -6.45 22.58 -8.42
CA ARG A 230 -5.62 23.78 -8.22
C ARG A 230 -6.15 24.75 -7.15
N ASP A 231 -7.40 24.56 -6.72
CA ASP A 231 -7.99 25.27 -5.59
C ASP A 231 -7.51 24.79 -4.21
N VAL A 232 -6.38 24.06 -4.15
CA VAL A 232 -5.61 23.94 -2.90
C VAL A 232 -5.13 25.35 -2.54
N ARG A 233 -6.02 26.10 -1.89
CA ARG A 233 -5.72 27.40 -1.30
C ARG A 233 -4.49 27.23 -0.42
N GLU A 234 -3.56 28.16 -0.54
CA GLU A 234 -2.50 28.28 0.45
C GLU A 234 -3.16 28.27 1.84
N PRO A 235 -2.62 27.50 2.81
CA PRO A 235 -3.17 27.49 4.16
C PRO A 235 -3.23 28.94 4.64
N THR A 236 -4.43 29.48 4.84
CA THR A 236 -4.59 30.80 5.44
C THR A 236 -4.00 30.71 6.84
N THR A 237 -2.87 31.39 7.03
CA THR A 237 -1.87 31.15 8.07
C THR A 237 -2.32 31.39 9.51
N GLU A 238 -3.59 31.67 9.78
CA GLU A 238 -4.01 32.16 11.10
C GLU A 238 -4.56 31.08 12.04
N LEU A 239 -5.11 29.96 11.54
CA LEU A 239 -5.75 28.96 12.42
C LEU A 239 -5.41 27.52 12.06
N SER A 240 -4.92 26.76 13.04
CA SER A 240 -4.71 25.31 12.91
C SER A 240 -6.05 24.57 12.66
N PRO A 241 -6.06 23.48 11.87
CA PRO A 241 -7.28 22.70 11.59
C PRO A 241 -8.02 22.31 12.87
N LEU A 242 -9.36 22.33 12.83
CA LEU A 242 -10.18 21.94 13.97
C LEU A 242 -9.92 20.46 14.30
N ARG A 243 -9.69 20.19 15.59
CA ARG A 243 -9.57 18.82 16.10
C ARG A 243 -10.83 18.43 16.85
N PHE A 244 -11.49 17.38 16.38
CA PHE A 244 -12.62 16.79 17.07
C PHE A 244 -12.13 16.08 18.33
N ARG A 245 -12.61 16.53 19.49
CA ARG A 245 -12.36 15.86 20.77
C ARG A 245 -13.23 14.61 20.84
N LEU A 246 -12.61 13.44 20.74
CA LEU A 246 -13.32 12.16 20.71
C LEU A 246 -13.97 11.76 22.04
N LYS A 247 -13.85 12.54 23.14
CA LYS A 247 -14.35 12.19 24.48
C LYS A 247 -14.06 10.70 24.80
N HIS A 248 -15.09 9.88 25.04
CA HIS A 248 -14.96 8.44 25.33
C HIS A 248 -14.41 7.61 24.16
N TRP A 249 -14.54 8.09 22.92
CA TRP A 249 -13.97 7.45 21.72
C TRP A 249 -12.47 7.66 21.55
N ASN A 250 -11.84 8.44 22.44
CA ASN A 250 -10.40 8.70 22.36
C ASN A 250 -9.57 7.42 22.57
N MET A 251 -10.00 6.55 23.50
CA MET A 251 -9.32 5.28 23.77
C MET A 251 -9.47 4.29 22.61
N PRO A 252 -10.68 4.00 22.10
CA PRO A 252 -10.85 3.20 20.88
C PRO A 252 -10.04 3.75 19.69
N GLY A 253 -10.08 5.06 19.45
CA GLY A 253 -9.31 5.68 18.36
C GLY A 253 -7.80 5.52 18.53
N THR A 254 -7.31 5.63 19.77
CA THR A 254 -5.90 5.38 20.10
C THR A 254 -5.53 3.91 19.88
N LEU A 255 -6.38 2.96 20.28
CA LEU A 255 -6.14 1.54 20.07
C LEU A 255 -6.15 1.16 18.58
N ILE A 256 -7.07 1.73 17.80
CA ILE A 256 -7.10 1.55 16.34
C ILE A 256 -5.80 2.08 15.72
N LEU A 257 -5.38 3.29 16.10
CA LEU A 257 -4.14 3.87 15.58
C LEU A 257 -2.89 3.06 16.01
N ALA A 258 -2.85 2.62 17.26
CA ALA A 258 -1.74 1.81 17.78
C ALA A 258 -1.69 0.43 17.11
N GLY A 259 -2.83 -0.24 16.96
CA GLY A 259 -2.93 -1.51 16.24
C GLY A 259 -2.54 -1.36 14.77
N PHE A 260 -2.90 -0.24 14.15
CA PHE A 260 -2.51 0.09 12.78
C PHE A 260 -0.98 0.32 12.66
N VAL A 261 -0.37 1.09 13.56
CA VAL A 261 1.09 1.27 13.60
C VAL A 261 1.80 -0.06 13.89
N LEU A 262 1.27 -0.87 14.80
CA LEU A 262 1.78 -2.21 15.07
C LEU A 262 1.71 -3.08 13.81
N LEU A 263 0.63 -2.98 13.04
CA LEU A 263 0.45 -3.73 11.80
C LEU A 263 1.47 -3.33 10.74
N VAL A 264 1.61 -2.03 10.46
CA VAL A 264 2.49 -1.54 9.40
C VAL A 264 3.96 -1.61 9.78
N VAL A 265 4.31 -1.40 11.05
CA VAL A 265 5.70 -1.24 11.52
C VAL A 265 6.12 -2.36 12.46
N GLY A 266 5.33 -2.60 13.50
CA GLY A 266 5.69 -3.55 14.55
C GLY A 266 5.83 -4.98 14.05
N ILE A 267 4.81 -5.51 13.36
CA ILE A 267 4.79 -6.89 12.87
C ILE A 267 5.93 -7.17 11.88
N PRO A 268 6.18 -6.33 10.85
CA PRO A 268 7.33 -6.52 9.96
C PRO A 268 8.68 -6.54 10.71
N LEU A 269 8.90 -5.59 11.63
CA LEU A 269 10.14 -5.55 12.42
C LEU A 269 10.29 -6.78 13.30
N LEU A 270 9.21 -7.19 13.97
CA LEU A 270 9.20 -8.39 14.80
C LEU A 270 9.47 -9.64 13.98
N ASN A 271 8.93 -9.74 12.77
CA ASN A 271 9.20 -10.86 11.87
C ASN A 271 10.67 -10.96 11.50
N LEU A 272 11.32 -9.84 11.18
CA LEU A 272 12.75 -9.82 10.88
C LEU A 272 13.60 -10.20 12.10
N ILE A 273 13.30 -9.63 13.26
CA ILE A 273 14.01 -9.94 14.52
C ILE A 273 13.86 -11.42 14.87
N TYR A 274 12.64 -11.95 14.78
CA TYR A 274 12.38 -13.33 15.11
C TYR A 274 13.07 -14.27 14.11
N LYS A 275 12.96 -13.98 12.80
CA LYS A 275 13.60 -14.77 11.75
C LYS A 275 15.13 -14.78 11.88
N ALA A 276 15.74 -13.66 12.24
CA ALA A 276 17.19 -13.57 12.43
C ALA A 276 17.70 -14.42 13.61
N GLY A 277 16.89 -14.65 14.65
CA GLY A 277 17.23 -15.55 15.75
C GLY A 277 16.62 -16.95 15.62
N PHE A 278 15.98 -17.29 14.50
CA PHE A 278 15.25 -18.54 14.34
C PHE A 278 16.19 -19.70 14.03
N VAL A 279 16.15 -20.74 14.86
CA VAL A 279 17.00 -21.93 14.73
C VAL A 279 16.14 -23.18 14.56
N THR A 280 16.52 -23.99 13.58
CA THR A 280 15.89 -25.29 13.33
C THR A 280 16.86 -26.39 13.72
N HIS A 281 16.62 -27.05 14.86
CA HIS A 281 17.37 -28.23 15.28
C HIS A 281 16.63 -29.49 14.82
N ARG A 282 17.28 -30.27 13.95
CA ARG A 282 16.78 -31.58 13.54
C ARG A 282 17.47 -32.65 14.37
N ILE A 283 16.75 -33.24 15.33
CA ILE A 283 17.24 -34.36 16.16
C ILE A 283 16.49 -35.61 15.71
N GLY A 284 17.15 -36.45 14.91
CA GLY A 284 16.52 -37.62 14.29
C GLY A 284 15.44 -37.23 13.28
N GLN A 285 14.21 -37.72 13.47
CA GLN A 285 13.05 -37.33 12.65
C GLN A 285 12.27 -36.14 13.22
N GLN A 286 12.55 -35.69 14.45
CA GLN A 286 11.88 -34.55 15.05
C GLN A 286 12.61 -33.25 14.72
N THR A 287 11.85 -32.28 14.23
CA THR A 287 12.32 -30.92 13.98
C THR A 287 11.83 -30.07 15.15
N SER A 288 12.74 -29.43 15.87
CA SER A 288 12.41 -28.49 16.95
C SER A 288 12.82 -27.07 16.55
N HIS A 289 11.92 -26.13 16.80
CA HIS A 289 12.09 -24.72 16.47
C HIS A 289 12.32 -23.93 17.75
N MET A 290 13.42 -23.20 17.83
CA MET A 290 13.77 -22.38 18.98
C MET A 290 14.29 -21.02 18.52
N TRP A 291 14.06 -19.99 19.32
CA TRP A 291 14.66 -18.68 19.10
C TRP A 291 15.92 -18.54 19.96
N SER A 292 17.03 -18.10 19.36
CA SER A 292 18.34 -17.94 20.01
C SER A 292 18.86 -16.52 19.86
N ILE A 293 19.21 -15.89 20.99
CA ILE A 293 19.88 -14.58 21.00
C ILE A 293 21.28 -14.65 20.37
N GLY A 294 21.96 -15.80 20.48
CA GLY A 294 23.30 -15.99 19.93
C GLY A 294 23.28 -15.97 18.41
N GLU A 295 22.29 -16.62 17.80
CA GLU A 295 22.13 -16.63 16.34
C GLU A 295 21.67 -15.28 15.82
N PHE A 296 20.75 -14.61 16.53
CA PHE A 296 20.37 -13.24 16.22
C PHE A 296 21.60 -12.31 16.22
N ALA A 297 22.42 -12.37 17.28
CA ALA A 297 23.64 -11.57 17.37
C ALA A 297 24.65 -11.93 16.28
N ALA A 298 24.79 -13.22 15.92
CA ALA A 298 25.66 -13.66 14.84
C ALA A 298 25.22 -13.09 13.49
N VAL A 299 23.92 -13.08 13.18
CA VAL A 299 23.38 -12.50 11.94
C VAL A 299 23.57 -10.97 11.90
N VAL A 300 23.41 -10.29 13.04
CA VAL A 300 23.47 -8.81 13.10
C VAL A 300 24.90 -8.26 13.17
N VAL A 301 25.81 -8.94 13.88
CA VAL A 301 27.18 -8.47 14.16
C VAL A 301 28.23 -9.18 13.30
N GLY A 302 27.94 -10.42 12.89
CA GLY A 302 28.87 -11.28 12.13
C GLY A 302 28.68 -11.25 10.61
N GLY A 303 27.76 -10.43 10.10
CA GLY A 303 27.53 -10.19 8.67
C GLY A 303 28.41 -9.08 8.10
#